data_AF-A0A8B8P5G0-F1
#
_entry.id   AF-A0A8B8P5G0-F1
#
_cell.length_a   1.000
_cell.length_b   1.000
_cell.length_c   1.000
_cell.angle_alpha   90.00
_cell.angle_beta   90.00
_cell.angle_gamma   90.00
#
_symmetry.space_group_name_H-M   'P 1'
#
loop_
_entity.id
_entity.type
_entity.pdbx_description
1 polymer ?
#
loop_
_entity_poly.entity_id
_entity_poly.type
_entity_poly.pdbx_seq_one_letter_code
_entity_poly.pdbx_strand_id
1 'polypeptide(L)'
;MKKENLCLYGFPNELWEVNLPAEEVPPELPEPALGINFARDGMQEKDWLSLVAVHSDAWLLAVAFYFGARFGFDKTDRKRLFNMINELPTIFEVVTGTAKKQSKEKSSVSNSSTKSKSSSKGEQRAPESAKYSKPVQAKDEEEVVDEEDEEEHGDTLCGACGENYAADEFWICCDVCEKWFHGKCVKITPARAEHIKQYKCPSCSNKRARP
;
A
#
# COMPACT_ATOMS: atom_id res chain seq x y z
N MET A 1 33.60 22.71 2.98
CA MET A 1 33.56 21.47 2.17
C MET A 1 32.10 21.12 1.97
N LYS A 2 31.70 20.66 0.77
CA LYS A 2 30.38 20.03 0.63
C LYS A 2 30.46 18.68 1.33
N LYS A 3 29.53 18.36 2.25
CA LYS A 3 29.31 16.98 2.67
C LYS A 3 28.57 16.29 1.52
N GLU A 4 28.94 15.06 1.21
CA GLU A 4 28.24 14.24 0.21
C GLU A 4 27.01 13.59 0.83
N ASN A 5 26.05 13.16 0.00
CA ASN A 5 24.81 12.55 0.47
C ASN A 5 25.08 11.07 0.75
N LEU A 6 25.13 10.69 2.03
CA LEU A 6 25.36 9.29 2.43
C LEU A 6 24.04 8.56 2.66
N CYS A 7 24.03 7.28 2.32
CA CYS A 7 22.96 6.31 2.54
C CYS A 7 23.43 5.23 3.54
N LEU A 8 22.49 4.48 4.14
CA LEU A 8 22.79 3.28 4.93
C LEU A 8 22.29 2.05 4.16
N TYR A 9 23.19 1.12 3.88
CA TYR A 9 22.90 -0.16 3.22
C TYR A 9 23.01 -1.31 4.21
N GLY A 10 22.11 -2.29 4.07
CA GLY A 10 22.18 -3.59 4.76
C GLY A 10 22.22 -4.73 3.74
N PHE A 11 23.06 -5.73 3.99
CA PHE A 11 23.31 -6.82 3.06
C PHE A 11 22.78 -8.17 3.59
N PRO A 12 22.43 -9.14 2.72
CA PRO A 12 21.91 -10.45 3.14
C PRO A 12 22.87 -11.31 3.99
N ASN A 13 24.14 -10.92 4.11
CA ASN A 13 25.16 -11.55 4.95
C ASN A 13 25.29 -10.90 6.34
N GLU A 14 24.27 -10.16 6.78
CA GLU A 14 24.19 -9.44 8.07
C GLU A 14 25.22 -8.30 8.23
N LEU A 15 25.89 -7.89 7.16
CA LEU A 15 26.75 -6.71 7.13
C LEU A 15 25.97 -5.45 6.75
N TRP A 16 26.53 -4.28 7.08
CA TRP A 16 26.01 -2.97 6.72
C TRP A 16 27.14 -2.04 6.27
N GLU A 17 26.79 -1.02 5.50
CA GLU A 17 27.74 -0.03 4.99
C GLU A 17 27.09 1.36 4.92
N VAL A 18 27.87 2.41 5.15
CA VAL A 18 27.46 3.80 4.89
C VAL A 18 28.29 4.31 3.72
N ASN A 19 27.63 4.50 2.57
CA ASN A 19 28.29 4.87 1.31
C ASN A 19 27.41 5.87 0.52
N LEU A 20 27.90 6.32 -0.62
CA LEU A 20 27.16 7.11 -1.61
C LEU A 20 26.01 6.29 -2.22
N PRO A 21 24.99 6.95 -2.82
CA PRO A 21 23.99 6.28 -3.66
C PRO A 21 24.61 5.53 -4.84
N ALA A 22 23.84 4.67 -5.50
CA ALA A 22 24.32 3.93 -6.66
C ALA A 22 24.62 4.87 -7.84
N GLU A 23 25.75 4.66 -8.52
CA GLU A 23 26.11 5.43 -9.72
C GLU A 23 25.38 4.92 -10.98
N GLU A 24 24.80 3.72 -10.93
CA GLU A 24 24.11 3.07 -12.06
C GLU A 24 22.69 3.60 -12.24
N VAL A 25 22.29 3.81 -13.50
CA VAL A 25 20.98 4.39 -13.87
C VAL A 25 20.31 3.52 -14.94
N PRO A 26 19.13 2.92 -14.66
CA PRO A 26 18.47 2.83 -13.36
C PRO A 26 19.23 1.87 -12.40
N PRO A 27 19.17 2.08 -11.07
CA PRO A 27 19.78 1.17 -10.10
C PRO A 27 19.07 -0.19 -10.07
N GLU A 28 19.80 -1.27 -9.81
CA GLU A 28 19.25 -2.64 -9.78
C GLU A 28 18.28 -2.90 -8.61
N LEU A 29 18.34 -2.10 -7.54
CA LEU A 29 17.52 -2.23 -6.33
C LEU A 29 16.96 -0.86 -5.92
N PRO A 30 15.83 -0.82 -5.18
CA PRO A 30 15.37 0.41 -4.53
C PRO A 30 16.48 1.08 -3.70
N GLU A 31 16.62 2.39 -3.79
CA GLU A 31 17.66 3.12 -3.03
C GLU A 31 17.24 3.41 -1.57
N PRO A 32 18.19 3.41 -0.61
CA PRO A 32 17.93 3.86 0.75
C PRO A 32 17.76 5.39 0.82
N ALA A 33 17.32 5.90 1.97
CA ALA A 33 17.19 7.34 2.17
C ALA A 33 18.55 8.07 2.05
N LEU A 34 18.61 9.03 1.12
CA LEU A 34 19.80 9.84 0.87
C LEU A 34 20.00 10.92 1.94
N GLY A 35 21.27 11.15 2.32
CA GLY A 35 21.65 12.29 3.14
C GLY A 35 21.41 12.12 4.63
N ILE A 36 21.42 10.88 5.15
CA ILE A 36 21.25 10.62 6.60
C ILE A 36 22.26 11.39 7.48
N ASN A 37 23.41 11.74 6.90
CA ASN A 37 24.51 12.48 7.53
C ASN A 37 24.29 14.00 7.68
N PHE A 38 23.25 14.60 7.07
CA PHE A 38 22.93 16.01 7.26
C PHE A 38 22.13 16.29 8.54
N ALA A 39 21.14 15.44 8.84
CA ALA A 39 20.29 15.60 10.02
C ALA A 39 21.02 15.30 11.34
N ARG A 40 22.06 14.44 11.29
CA ARG A 40 22.78 13.90 12.46
C ARG A 40 23.23 14.96 13.46
N ASP A 41 23.86 16.03 12.98
CA ASP A 41 24.45 17.07 13.84
C ASP A 41 23.41 18.12 14.29
N GLY A 42 22.16 18.04 13.80
CA GLY A 42 21.09 19.01 14.03
C GLY A 42 19.93 18.54 14.92
N MET A 43 19.99 17.33 15.46
CA MET A 43 18.95 16.74 16.34
C MET A 43 19.58 15.87 17.44
N GLN A 44 18.78 15.40 18.41
CA GLN A 44 19.30 14.45 19.41
C GLN A 44 19.67 13.12 18.73
N GLU A 45 20.76 12.50 19.14
CA GLU A 45 21.24 11.23 18.59
C GLU A 45 20.16 10.13 18.55
N LYS A 46 19.38 10.00 19.64
CA LYS A 46 18.26 9.05 19.71
C LYS A 46 17.17 9.31 18.65
N ASP A 47 16.91 10.58 18.33
CA ASP A 47 15.88 11.00 17.38
C ASP A 47 16.41 10.79 15.94
N TRP A 48 17.72 11.03 15.72
CA TRP A 48 18.40 10.71 14.48
C TRP A 48 18.44 9.21 14.19
N LEU A 49 18.83 8.39 15.17
CA LEU A 49 18.81 6.92 15.05
C LEU A 49 17.40 6.41 14.78
N SER A 50 16.39 7.00 15.42
CA SER A 50 14.98 6.67 15.15
C SER A 50 14.55 7.03 13.72
N LEU A 51 14.98 8.18 13.20
CA LEU A 51 14.73 8.59 11.82
C LEU A 51 15.39 7.65 10.80
N VAL A 52 16.67 7.32 11.00
CA VAL A 52 17.40 6.35 10.17
C VAL A 52 16.74 4.98 10.23
N ALA A 53 16.26 4.54 11.39
CA ALA A 53 15.56 3.29 11.55
C ALA A 53 14.25 3.22 10.75
N VAL A 54 13.39 4.24 10.80
CA VAL A 54 12.14 4.30 10.00
C VAL A 54 12.43 4.25 8.50
N HIS A 55 13.46 4.97 8.03
CA HIS A 55 13.85 4.91 6.63
C HIS A 55 14.44 3.55 6.23
N SER A 56 15.15 2.87 7.15
CA SER A 56 15.68 1.52 6.92
C SER A 56 14.55 0.48 6.87
N ASP A 57 13.54 0.60 7.74
CA ASP A 57 12.34 -0.24 7.73
C ASP A 57 11.59 -0.15 6.39
N ALA A 58 11.37 1.08 5.90
CA ALA A 58 10.73 1.31 4.61
C ALA A 58 11.56 0.78 3.42
N TRP A 59 12.88 0.96 3.46
CA TRP A 59 13.79 0.48 2.42
C TRP A 59 13.83 -1.06 2.34
N LEU A 60 13.91 -1.76 3.48
CA LEU A 60 13.88 -3.22 3.53
C LEU A 60 12.56 -3.79 2.99
N LEU A 61 11.44 -3.13 3.27
CA LEU A 61 10.14 -3.52 2.70
C LEU A 61 10.13 -3.35 1.17
N ALA A 62 10.64 -2.23 0.65
CA ALA A 62 10.74 -2.00 -0.79
C ALA A 62 11.64 -3.04 -1.48
N VAL A 63 12.81 -3.36 -0.92
CA VAL A 63 13.73 -4.39 -1.46
C VAL A 63 13.08 -5.78 -1.44
N ALA A 64 12.37 -6.14 -0.36
CA ALA A 64 11.69 -7.43 -0.26
C ALA A 64 10.58 -7.59 -1.32
N PHE A 65 9.77 -6.55 -1.53
CA PHE A 65 8.69 -6.57 -2.52
C PHE A 65 9.18 -6.43 -3.97
N TYR A 66 10.30 -5.73 -4.21
CA TYR A 66 10.99 -5.74 -5.49
C TYR A 66 11.43 -7.15 -5.91
N PHE A 67 12.06 -7.91 -5.00
CA PHE A 67 12.37 -9.31 -5.25
C PHE A 67 11.11 -10.18 -5.40
N GLY A 68 10.07 -9.93 -4.60
CA GLY A 68 8.77 -10.59 -4.77
C GLY A 68 8.21 -10.42 -6.19
N ALA A 69 8.24 -9.19 -6.74
CA ALA A 69 7.82 -8.91 -8.11
C ALA A 69 8.72 -9.64 -9.14
N ARG A 70 10.06 -9.54 -9.02
CA ARG A 70 10.99 -10.26 -9.91
C ARG A 70 10.86 -11.79 -9.86
N PHE A 71 10.38 -12.36 -8.75
CA PHE A 71 10.11 -13.79 -8.61
C PHE A 71 8.65 -14.19 -8.94
N GLY A 72 7.81 -13.25 -9.38
CA GLY A 72 6.44 -13.52 -9.81
C GLY A 72 5.45 -13.80 -8.67
N PHE A 73 5.65 -13.18 -7.49
CA PHE A 73 4.79 -13.39 -6.32
C PHE A 73 3.35 -12.94 -6.57
N ASP A 74 2.40 -13.87 -6.44
CA ASP A 74 0.99 -13.57 -6.53
C ASP A 74 0.45 -12.85 -5.26
N LYS A 75 -0.86 -12.58 -5.23
CA LYS A 75 -1.54 -11.93 -4.09
C LYS A 75 -1.39 -12.72 -2.78
N THR A 76 -1.29 -14.05 -2.84
CA THR A 76 -1.10 -14.96 -1.71
C THR A 76 0.34 -14.91 -1.21
N ASP A 77 1.31 -14.95 -2.12
CA ASP A 77 2.73 -14.90 -1.80
C ASP A 77 3.13 -13.54 -1.21
N ARG A 78 2.66 -12.43 -1.80
CA ARG A 78 2.84 -11.08 -1.26
C ARG A 78 2.28 -10.96 0.16
N LYS A 79 1.09 -11.51 0.42
CA LYS A 79 0.49 -11.55 1.77
C LYS A 79 1.29 -12.42 2.74
N ARG A 80 1.84 -13.55 2.28
CA ARG A 80 2.69 -14.43 3.10
C ARG A 80 4.01 -13.75 3.47
N LEU A 81 4.66 -13.09 2.51
CA LEU A 81 5.87 -12.30 2.72
C LEU A 81 5.63 -11.19 3.75
N PHE A 82 4.55 -10.41 3.56
CA PHE A 82 4.16 -9.35 4.49
C PHE A 82 3.96 -9.89 5.93
N ASN A 83 3.26 -11.01 6.08
CA ASN A 83 3.05 -11.61 7.40
C ASN A 83 4.38 -12.01 8.06
N MET A 84 5.29 -12.65 7.32
CA MET A 84 6.61 -13.06 7.83
C MET A 84 7.47 -11.86 8.25
N ILE A 85 7.42 -10.74 7.51
CA ILE A 85 8.12 -9.51 7.88
C ILE A 85 7.53 -8.94 9.19
N ASN A 86 6.21 -8.89 9.32
CA ASN A 86 5.50 -8.37 10.51
C ASN A 86 5.48 -9.31 11.74
N GLU A 87 6.07 -10.51 11.64
CA GLU A 87 6.36 -11.35 12.82
C GLU A 87 7.60 -10.84 13.59
N LEU A 88 8.44 -10.03 12.95
CA LEU A 88 9.59 -9.37 13.55
C LEU A 88 9.24 -7.96 14.03
N PRO A 89 9.86 -7.45 15.11
CA PRO A 89 9.78 -6.03 15.44
C PRO A 89 10.55 -5.20 14.40
N THR A 90 10.07 -4.00 14.11
CA THR A 90 10.78 -3.12 13.17
C THR A 90 12.08 -2.59 13.78
N ILE A 91 13.02 -2.13 12.95
CA ILE A 91 14.27 -1.50 13.41
C ILE A 91 13.94 -0.30 14.30
N PHE A 92 12.94 0.51 13.93
CA PHE A 92 12.47 1.61 14.77
C PHE A 92 11.95 1.11 16.13
N GLU A 93 11.20 0.01 16.18
CA GLU A 93 10.71 -0.54 17.46
C GLU A 93 11.83 -1.09 18.34
N VAL A 94 12.89 -1.63 17.75
CA VAL A 94 14.10 -2.09 18.44
C VAL A 94 14.91 -0.90 18.97
N VAL A 95 15.17 0.11 18.13
CA VAL A 95 15.96 1.32 18.47
C VAL A 95 15.25 2.17 19.53
N THR A 96 13.93 2.30 19.46
CA THR A 96 13.13 3.01 20.48
C THR A 96 12.82 2.17 21.72
N GLY A 97 13.15 0.87 21.71
CA GLY A 97 12.89 -0.06 22.82
C GLY A 97 11.42 -0.44 23.00
N THR A 98 10.54 -0.09 22.06
CA THR A 98 9.10 -0.36 22.11
C THR A 98 8.76 -1.82 21.79
N ALA A 99 9.63 -2.54 21.05
CA ALA A 99 9.48 -3.97 20.73
C ALA A 99 9.25 -4.89 21.96
N LYS A 100 9.89 -4.56 23.10
CA LYS A 100 9.75 -5.31 24.37
C LYS A 100 8.37 -5.16 25.02
N LYS A 101 7.55 -4.21 24.56
CA LYS A 101 6.22 -3.91 25.10
C LYS A 101 5.14 -4.79 24.45
N GLN A 102 5.17 -4.94 23.12
CA GLN A 102 4.16 -5.71 22.37
C GLN A 102 4.23 -7.23 22.59
N SER A 103 5.43 -7.79 22.75
CA SER A 103 5.61 -9.24 23.00
C SER A 103 4.91 -9.71 24.28
N LYS A 104 4.76 -8.82 25.27
CA LYS A 104 4.05 -9.07 26.54
C LYS A 104 2.52 -8.97 26.41
N GLU A 105 2.01 -8.27 25.39
CA GLU A 105 0.57 -8.13 25.12
C GLU A 105 0.07 -9.27 24.23
N LYS A 106 0.80 -9.63 23.16
CA LYS A 106 0.45 -10.77 22.27
C LYS A 106 0.35 -12.11 23.01
N SER A 107 1.07 -12.30 24.12
CA SER A 107 1.01 -13.53 24.94
C SER A 107 -0.27 -13.71 25.78
N SER A 108 -1.19 -12.75 25.79
CA SER A 108 -2.36 -12.76 26.69
C SER A 108 -3.67 -13.30 26.08
N VAL A 109 -3.70 -13.59 24.77
CA VAL A 109 -4.94 -14.01 24.06
C VAL A 109 -4.78 -15.43 23.49
N SER A 110 -4.75 -16.43 24.37
CA SER A 110 -4.82 -17.85 24.00
C SER A 110 -5.26 -18.71 25.19
N ASN A 111 -6.58 -18.99 25.32
CA ASN A 111 -7.06 -20.29 25.81
C ASN A 111 -8.59 -20.47 25.79
N SER A 112 -9.02 -21.51 25.05
CA SER A 112 -10.20 -22.36 25.33
C SER A 112 -11.63 -21.74 25.24
N SER A 113 -12.70 -22.48 24.92
CA SER A 113 -12.80 -23.81 24.30
C SER A 113 -14.25 -24.11 23.85
N THR A 114 -14.35 -25.01 22.87
CA THR A 114 -15.51 -25.83 22.46
C THR A 114 -16.80 -25.84 23.29
N LYS A 115 -17.95 -25.79 22.61
CA LYS A 115 -19.13 -26.61 22.98
C LYS A 115 -20.07 -26.88 21.79
N SER A 116 -20.70 -28.04 21.80
CA SER A 116 -21.35 -28.71 20.67
C SER A 116 -22.80 -29.12 20.96
N LYS A 117 -23.65 -29.24 19.91
CA LYS A 117 -24.91 -30.03 19.76
C LYS A 117 -25.74 -29.49 18.57
N SER A 118 -26.64 -30.20 17.88
CA SER A 118 -26.85 -31.65 17.61
C SER A 118 -28.10 -31.86 16.71
N SER A 119 -28.19 -33.00 16.02
CA SER A 119 -29.43 -33.63 15.45
C SER A 119 -30.00 -33.04 14.14
N SER A 120 -30.69 -33.78 13.23
CA SER A 120 -30.80 -35.24 12.95
C SER A 120 -31.60 -35.55 11.66
N LYS A 121 -31.10 -36.48 10.81
CA LYS A 121 -31.84 -37.50 10.00
C LYS A 121 -32.68 -37.13 8.73
N GLY A 122 -32.59 -37.97 7.68
CA GLY A 122 -33.53 -38.06 6.52
C GLY A 122 -32.86 -38.00 5.13
N GLU A 123 -32.25 -39.05 4.56
CA GLU A 123 -32.79 -40.18 3.74
C GLU A 123 -33.13 -39.93 2.24
N GLN A 124 -32.44 -40.70 1.38
CA GLN A 124 -32.80 -41.27 0.05
C GLN A 124 -32.59 -40.53 -1.31
N ARG A 125 -32.02 -41.33 -2.23
CA ARG A 125 -32.15 -41.41 -3.72
C ARG A 125 -31.39 -40.45 -4.68
N ALA A 126 -30.53 -41.09 -5.50
CA ALA A 126 -30.16 -40.74 -6.88
C ALA A 126 -31.15 -41.43 -7.89
N PRO A 127 -31.09 -41.33 -9.25
CA PRO A 127 -29.87 -41.21 -10.09
C PRO A 127 -29.90 -40.39 -11.43
N GLU A 128 -28.67 -40.12 -11.93
CA GLU A 128 -28.15 -40.18 -13.33
C GLU A 128 -28.53 -39.25 -14.53
N SER A 129 -27.47 -39.04 -15.35
CA SER A 129 -27.39 -38.59 -16.76
C SER A 129 -27.49 -37.06 -17.05
N ALA A 130 -26.79 -36.46 -18.03
CA ALA A 130 -25.99 -37.01 -19.16
C ALA A 130 -24.74 -36.15 -19.55
N LYS A 131 -23.99 -36.62 -20.57
CA LYS A 131 -22.71 -36.09 -21.15
C LYS A 131 -22.98 -34.85 -22.06
N TYR A 132 -22.05 -34.01 -22.53
CA TYR A 132 -20.92 -34.32 -23.44
C TYR A 132 -20.08 -33.05 -23.85
N SER A 133 -18.76 -33.10 -23.63
CA SER A 133 -17.59 -32.71 -24.50
C SER A 133 -17.21 -31.28 -24.98
N LYS A 134 -15.88 -31.12 -25.20
CA LYS A 134 -15.04 -30.00 -25.75
C LYS A 134 -15.00 -30.02 -27.33
N PRO A 135 -14.11 -29.35 -28.16
CA PRO A 135 -12.83 -28.60 -27.88
C PRO A 135 -12.35 -27.42 -28.82
N VAL A 136 -11.21 -26.77 -28.44
CA VAL A 136 -10.24 -25.87 -29.21
C VAL A 136 -10.75 -24.53 -29.83
N GLN A 137 -9.93 -23.55 -30.32
CA GLN A 137 -8.47 -23.46 -30.64
C GLN A 137 -7.76 -22.10 -30.25
N ALA A 138 -6.71 -21.62 -30.96
CA ALA A 138 -5.77 -20.53 -30.58
C ALA A 138 -4.93 -19.93 -31.78
N LYS A 139 -4.08 -18.91 -31.50
CA LYS A 139 -3.12 -18.06 -32.31
C LYS A 139 -3.49 -16.54 -32.24
N ASP A 140 -2.64 -15.67 -31.65
CA ASP A 140 -1.56 -14.82 -32.24
C ASP A 140 -2.10 -13.73 -33.21
N GLU A 141 -1.68 -12.45 -33.22
CA GLU A 141 -0.32 -11.84 -33.12
C GLU A 141 -0.29 -10.48 -32.33
N GLU A 142 0.88 -9.83 -32.18
CA GLU A 142 1.25 -8.74 -31.24
C GLU A 142 0.83 -7.29 -31.59
N GLU A 143 0.66 -6.41 -30.57
CA GLU A 143 1.44 -5.15 -30.42
C GLU A 143 1.28 -4.51 -29.00
N VAL A 144 2.05 -3.45 -28.70
CA VAL A 144 2.51 -3.01 -27.35
C VAL A 144 1.70 -1.86 -26.71
N VAL A 145 1.79 -1.73 -25.37
CA VAL A 145 1.71 -0.54 -24.45
C VAL A 145 0.92 -0.97 -23.20
N ASP A 146 1.56 -1.29 -22.07
CA ASP A 146 2.11 -0.44 -20.97
C ASP A 146 1.07 -0.23 -19.83
N GLU A 147 1.55 0.04 -18.61
CA GLU A 147 0.80 0.51 -17.42
C GLU A 147 -0.31 -0.40 -16.82
N GLU A 148 0.02 -1.27 -15.84
CA GLU A 148 -0.92 -1.71 -14.79
C GLU A 148 -0.24 -1.77 -13.40
N ASP A 149 0.10 -0.60 -12.87
CA ASP A 149 0.53 -0.39 -11.48
C ASP A 149 -0.50 0.52 -10.76
N GLU A 150 -1.70 0.00 -10.43
CA GLU A 150 -2.75 0.80 -9.76
C GLU A 150 -3.60 0.06 -8.69
N GLU A 151 -3.22 -1.14 -8.25
CA GLU A 151 -4.00 -1.94 -7.26
C GLU A 151 -3.71 -1.63 -5.76
N GLU A 152 -3.33 -0.39 -5.40
CA GLU A 152 -3.46 0.11 -4.00
C GLU A 152 -3.81 1.61 -3.85
N HIS A 153 -4.61 2.17 -4.77
CA HIS A 153 -5.35 3.41 -4.54
C HIS A 153 -6.85 3.12 -4.40
N GLY A 154 -7.21 2.59 -3.22
CA GLY A 154 -8.55 2.07 -2.94
C GLY A 154 -9.69 3.03 -3.26
N ASP A 155 -10.43 2.69 -4.32
CA ASP A 155 -11.81 3.10 -4.67
C ASP A 155 -12.22 4.51 -4.22
N THR A 156 -11.46 5.54 -4.60
CA THR A 156 -11.92 6.94 -4.47
C THR A 156 -12.96 7.22 -5.55
N LEU A 157 -14.19 6.75 -5.31
CA LEU A 157 -15.29 6.86 -6.26
C LEU A 157 -15.82 8.29 -6.36
N CYS A 158 -16.05 8.76 -7.58
CA CYS A 158 -16.66 10.05 -7.83
C CYS A 158 -18.09 10.10 -7.27
N GLY A 159 -18.34 11.00 -6.33
CA GLY A 159 -19.63 11.15 -5.65
C GLY A 159 -20.82 11.58 -6.54
N ALA A 160 -20.62 11.71 -7.86
CA ALA A 160 -21.64 12.04 -8.86
C ALA A 160 -21.85 10.96 -9.93
N CYS A 161 -20.80 10.27 -10.39
CA CYS A 161 -20.91 9.21 -11.42
C CYS A 161 -20.60 7.80 -10.91
N GLY A 162 -19.96 7.63 -9.76
CA GLY A 162 -19.63 6.32 -9.19
C GLY A 162 -18.37 5.67 -9.74
N GLU A 163 -17.77 6.22 -10.80
CA GLU A 163 -16.52 5.75 -11.40
C GLU A 163 -15.30 5.98 -10.47
N ASN A 164 -14.27 5.14 -10.64
CA ASN A 164 -13.01 5.17 -9.89
C ASN A 164 -12.14 6.40 -10.19
N TYR A 165 -11.12 6.59 -9.35
CA TYR A 165 -10.03 7.54 -9.59
C TYR A 165 -9.20 7.11 -10.81
N ALA A 166 -8.74 8.10 -11.58
CA ALA A 166 -7.80 7.95 -12.68
C ALA A 166 -6.86 9.16 -12.65
N ALA A 167 -5.56 8.93 -12.78
CA ALA A 167 -4.51 9.91 -12.50
C ALA A 167 -4.59 11.21 -13.32
N ASP A 168 -5.04 11.12 -14.58
CA ASP A 168 -5.13 12.26 -15.52
C ASP A 168 -6.38 13.15 -15.36
N GLU A 169 -7.32 12.79 -14.48
CA GLU A 169 -8.55 13.56 -14.31
C GLU A 169 -8.44 14.68 -13.28
N PHE A 170 -9.11 15.81 -13.52
CA PHE A 170 -9.21 16.88 -12.53
C PHE A 170 -10.31 16.55 -11.49
N TRP A 171 -9.91 16.45 -10.22
CA TRP A 171 -10.79 16.17 -9.07
C TRP A 171 -10.91 17.34 -8.08
N ILE A 172 -12.04 17.41 -7.38
CA ILE A 172 -12.30 18.41 -6.33
C ILE A 172 -13.07 17.79 -5.14
N CYS A 173 -12.65 18.11 -3.91
CA CYS A 173 -13.28 17.66 -2.67
C CYS A 173 -14.29 18.70 -2.14
N CYS A 174 -15.43 18.24 -1.61
CA CYS A 174 -16.49 19.09 -1.06
C CYS A 174 -16.34 19.32 0.45
N ASP A 175 -16.18 20.58 0.88
CA ASP A 175 -15.99 20.98 2.30
C ASP A 175 -17.18 20.68 3.24
N VAL A 176 -18.28 20.12 2.71
CA VAL A 176 -19.52 19.85 3.46
C VAL A 176 -19.80 18.35 3.63
N CYS A 177 -19.28 17.51 2.74
CA CYS A 177 -19.50 16.06 2.81
C CYS A 177 -18.25 15.22 2.52
N GLU A 178 -17.09 15.86 2.37
CA GLU A 178 -15.75 15.25 2.24
C GLU A 178 -15.65 14.22 1.09
N LYS A 179 -16.59 14.27 0.15
CA LYS A 179 -16.59 13.45 -1.07
C LYS A 179 -15.83 14.14 -2.19
N TRP A 180 -15.14 13.31 -2.95
CA TRP A 180 -14.42 13.66 -4.16
C TRP A 180 -15.31 13.57 -5.41
N PHE A 181 -15.06 14.45 -6.38
CA PHE A 181 -15.80 14.54 -7.62
C PHE A 181 -14.88 14.90 -8.79
N HIS A 182 -15.06 14.28 -9.96
CA HIS A 182 -14.50 14.83 -11.20
C HIS A 182 -15.05 16.24 -11.45
N GLY A 183 -14.19 17.19 -11.79
CA GLY A 183 -14.60 18.56 -12.13
C GLY A 183 -15.63 18.62 -13.26
N LYS A 184 -15.53 17.72 -14.25
CA LYS A 184 -16.53 17.56 -15.33
C LYS A 184 -17.92 17.21 -14.79
N CYS A 185 -18.01 16.29 -13.83
CA CYS A 185 -19.27 15.85 -13.23
C CYS A 185 -19.96 16.94 -12.40
N VAL A 186 -19.20 17.93 -11.90
CA VAL A 186 -19.72 19.04 -11.09
C VAL A 186 -19.59 20.43 -11.74
N LYS A 187 -19.20 20.49 -13.01
CA LYS A 187 -19.05 21.72 -13.82
C LYS A 187 -18.05 22.74 -13.22
N ILE A 188 -16.93 22.24 -12.71
CA ILE A 188 -15.78 23.03 -12.24
C ILE A 188 -14.57 22.68 -13.12
N THR A 189 -13.85 23.70 -13.60
CA THR A 189 -12.56 23.57 -14.31
C THR A 189 -11.40 23.87 -13.34
N PRO A 190 -10.17 23.40 -13.62
CA PRO A 190 -9.00 23.70 -12.78
C PRO A 190 -8.81 25.20 -12.51
N ALA A 191 -8.81 26.03 -13.56
CA ALA A 191 -8.70 27.50 -13.44
C ALA A 191 -9.83 28.15 -12.61
N ARG A 192 -11.02 27.52 -12.56
CA ARG A 192 -12.10 27.97 -11.67
C ARG A 192 -11.84 27.54 -10.22
N ALA A 193 -11.28 26.36 -10.00
CA ALA A 193 -10.99 25.82 -8.67
C ALA A 193 -9.89 26.60 -7.93
N GLU A 194 -8.86 27.10 -8.63
CA GLU A 194 -7.84 28.02 -8.09
C GLU A 194 -8.42 29.22 -7.34
N HIS A 195 -9.63 29.66 -7.73
CA HIS A 195 -10.31 30.83 -7.18
C HIS A 195 -11.41 30.47 -6.15
N ILE A 196 -11.63 29.20 -5.85
CA ILE A 196 -12.64 28.72 -4.90
C ILE A 196 -11.99 28.48 -3.53
N LYS A 197 -12.30 29.35 -2.56
CA LYS A 197 -11.85 29.19 -1.16
C LYS A 197 -12.58 28.09 -0.38
N GLN A 198 -13.83 27.80 -0.76
CA GLN A 198 -14.64 26.71 -0.22
C GLN A 198 -15.56 26.18 -1.31
N TYR A 199 -15.42 24.90 -1.65
CA TYR A 199 -16.21 24.20 -2.64
C TYR A 199 -17.37 23.42 -2.00
N LYS A 200 -18.57 23.59 -2.58
CA LYS A 200 -19.78 22.85 -2.19
C LYS A 200 -20.33 22.14 -3.41
N CYS A 201 -20.41 20.82 -3.34
CA CYS A 201 -21.01 20.02 -4.41
C CYS A 201 -22.49 20.36 -4.62
N PRO A 202 -23.08 20.08 -5.80
CA PRO A 202 -24.48 20.42 -6.09
C PRO A 202 -25.46 19.91 -5.03
N SER A 203 -25.24 18.69 -4.54
CA SER A 203 -26.03 18.05 -3.48
C SER A 203 -25.94 18.75 -2.12
N CYS A 204 -24.85 19.47 -1.83
CA CYS A 204 -24.69 20.24 -0.60
C CYS A 204 -25.08 21.71 -0.76
N SER A 205 -24.98 22.27 -1.98
CA SER A 205 -25.48 23.61 -2.31
C SER A 205 -27.02 23.66 -2.23
N ASN A 206 -27.71 22.67 -2.79
CA ASN A 206 -29.17 22.66 -2.87
C ASN A 206 -29.87 22.34 -1.54
N LYS A 207 -29.16 21.76 -0.55
CA LYS A 207 -29.70 21.41 0.78
C LYS A 207 -30.11 22.62 1.64
N ARG A 208 -29.84 23.87 1.22
CA ARG A 208 -30.31 25.09 1.89
C ARG A 208 -31.59 25.70 1.31
N ALA A 209 -32.21 25.05 0.31
CA ALA A 209 -33.46 25.51 -0.30
C ALA A 209 -34.68 24.70 0.17
N ARG A 210 -35.05 24.84 1.45
CA ARG A 210 -36.43 24.62 1.90
C ARG A 210 -36.77 25.64 2.99
N PRO A 211 -37.86 26.43 2.84
CA PRO A 211 -38.36 27.31 3.90
C PRO A 211 -38.96 26.51 5.07
#